data_AF-A0A820QCP6-F1
#
_entry.id   AF-A0A820QCP6-F1
#
_cell.length_a   1.000
_cell.length_b   1.000
_cell.length_c   1.000
_cell.angle_alpha   90.00
_cell.angle_beta   90.00
_cell.angle_gamma   90.00
#
_symmetry.space_group_name_H-M   'P 1'
#
loop_
_entity.id
_entity.type
_entity.pdbx_description
1 polymer ?
#
loop_
_entity_poly.entity_id
_entity_poly.type
_entity_poly.pdbx_seq_one_letter_code
_entity_poly.pdbx_strand_id
1 'polypeptide(L)'
;LEEIPEFTQCNQLLKNRYKDIIPYEHSRVKLIPIDECDSGYINANFITGLHNPREYIACQGPLKTTINDHWQMIWEQNVTFIIMLTDLIERGTVNIL
;
A
#
# COMPACT_ATOMS: atom_id res chain seq x y z
N LEU A 1 19.72 -8.35 5.31
CA LEU A 1 19.54 -6.93 4.98
C LEU A 1 19.39 -6.89 3.46
N GLU A 2 18.17 -7.12 2.96
CA GLU A 2 17.94 -7.03 1.51
C GLU A 2 18.09 -5.57 1.10
N GLU A 3 18.93 -5.33 0.09
CA GLU A 3 19.16 -4.02 -0.48
C GLU A 3 17.82 -3.41 -0.91
N ILE A 4 17.56 -2.18 -0.47
CA ILE A 4 16.38 -1.43 -0.89
C ILE A 4 16.54 -1.19 -2.40
N PRO A 5 15.65 -1.73 -3.26
CA PRO A 5 15.79 -1.55 -4.70
C PRO A 5 15.75 -0.06 -5.07
N GLU A 6 16.56 0.33 -6.05
CA GLU A 6 16.81 1.72 -6.48
C GLU A 6 15.53 2.54 -6.81
N PHE A 7 14.43 1.85 -7.16
CA PHE A 7 13.11 2.42 -7.43
C PHE A 7 12.45 3.14 -6.22
N THR A 8 13.03 2.99 -5.03
CA THR A 8 12.36 3.29 -3.78
C THR A 8 12.59 4.74 -3.30
N GLN A 9 13.65 5.43 -3.71
CA GLN A 9 14.12 6.62 -2.99
C GLN A 9 13.18 7.85 -3.05
N CYS A 10 12.55 8.12 -4.21
CA CYS A 10 11.58 9.23 -4.33
C CYS A 10 10.19 8.87 -3.77
N ASN A 11 9.78 7.60 -3.89
CA ASN A 11 8.46 7.13 -3.45
C ASN A 11 8.38 6.90 -1.93
N GLN A 12 9.49 6.49 -1.29
CA GLN A 12 9.56 6.19 0.14
C GLN A 12 9.23 7.39 1.03
N LEU A 13 9.57 8.61 0.59
CA LEU A 13 9.48 9.80 1.43
C LEU A 13 8.05 10.33 1.60
N LEU A 14 7.14 10.00 0.67
CA LEU A 14 5.78 10.57 0.65
C LEU A 14 4.65 9.54 0.66
N LYS A 15 4.92 8.28 0.26
CA LYS A 15 3.88 7.24 0.15
C LYS A 15 3.87 6.25 1.32
N ASN A 16 4.86 6.28 2.22
CA ASN A 16 4.94 5.38 3.39
C ASN A 16 4.60 6.09 4.69
N ARG A 17 3.73 5.48 5.50
CA ARG A 17 3.39 5.98 6.84
C ARG A 17 4.59 5.89 7.79
N TYR A 18 5.32 4.79 7.72
CA TYR A 18 6.51 4.52 8.50
C TYR A 18 7.67 4.20 7.57
N LYS A 19 8.84 4.82 7.79
CA LYS A 19 10.00 4.69 6.89
C LYS A 19 10.62 3.29 6.91
N ASP A 20 10.43 2.58 8.01
CA ASP A 20 10.94 1.24 8.31
C ASP A 20 9.96 0.13 7.94
N ILE A 21 8.71 0.46 7.58
CA ILE A 21 7.71 -0.50 7.12
C ILE A 21 7.49 -0.30 5.62
N ILE A 22 8.13 -1.14 4.82
CA ILE A 22 8.06 -1.13 3.36
C ILE A 22 7.56 -2.48 2.84
N PRO A 23 6.86 -2.51 1.69
CA PRO A 23 6.35 -3.75 1.14
C PRO A 23 7.48 -4.58 0.53
N TYR A 24 7.36 -5.91 0.61
CA TYR A 24 8.28 -6.82 -0.08
C TYR A 24 8.09 -6.78 -1.60
N GLU A 25 9.16 -6.70 -2.39
CA GLU A 25 9.06 -6.54 -3.85
C GLU A 25 8.37 -7.71 -4.55
N HIS A 26 8.59 -8.94 -4.08
CA HIS A 26 8.07 -10.14 -4.74
C HIS A 26 6.54 -10.31 -4.61
N SER A 27 5.93 -9.71 -3.59
CA SER A 27 4.50 -9.83 -3.28
C SER A 27 3.77 -8.50 -3.28
N ARG A 28 4.45 -7.38 -3.61
CA ARG A 28 3.80 -6.07 -3.57
C ARG A 28 2.68 -5.96 -4.59
N VAL A 29 1.67 -5.17 -4.24
CA VAL A 29 0.67 -4.72 -5.20
C VAL A 29 1.31 -3.65 -6.09
N LYS A 30 1.05 -3.71 -7.40
CA LYS A 30 1.55 -2.75 -8.39
C LYS A 30 0.34 -2.12 -9.07
N LEU A 31 0.21 -0.80 -8.97
CA LEU A 31 -0.86 -0.06 -9.64
C LEU A 31 -0.49 0.17 -11.10
N ILE A 32 -1.51 0.34 -11.94
CA ILE A 32 -1.31 0.77 -13.32
C ILE A 32 -0.95 2.27 -13.30
N PRO A 33 0.25 2.68 -13.77
CA PRO A 33 0.64 4.08 -13.78
C PRO A 33 -0.35 4.93 -14.58
N ILE A 34 -0.78 6.06 -14.03
CA ILE A 34 -1.72 6.98 -14.70
C ILE A 34 -0.98 7.92 -15.68
N ASP A 35 0.26 8.28 -15.37
CA ASP A 35 1.13 9.10 -16.21
C ASP A 35 2.59 8.58 -16.18
N GLU A 36 3.47 9.21 -16.96
CA GLU A 36 4.89 8.83 -17.04
C GLU A 36 5.69 9.09 -15.75
N CYS A 37 5.14 9.88 -14.83
CA CYS A 37 5.77 10.23 -13.55
C CYS A 37 5.29 9.32 -12.41
N ASP A 38 4.19 8.59 -12.58
CA ASP A 38 3.67 7.68 -11.59
C ASP A 38 4.44 6.36 -11.58
N SER A 39 4.93 6.01 -10.40
CA SER A 39 5.70 4.79 -10.17
C SER A 39 4.83 3.54 -10.03
N GLY A 40 3.50 3.69 -9.97
CA GLY A 40 2.57 2.61 -9.68
C GLY A 40 2.81 1.99 -8.29
N TYR A 41 3.45 2.76 -7.39
CA TYR A 41 3.81 2.31 -6.05
C TYR A 41 2.66 2.52 -5.07
N ILE A 42 2.39 1.47 -4.30
CA ILE A 42 1.57 1.52 -3.09
C ILE A 42 2.18 0.60 -2.02
N ASN A 43 2.09 1.00 -0.74
CA ASN A 43 2.54 0.18 0.38
C ASN A 43 1.49 -0.88 0.73
N ALA A 44 1.49 -1.94 -0.07
CA ALA A 44 0.60 -3.07 0.07
C ALA A 44 1.26 -4.35 -0.46
N ASN A 45 0.95 -5.49 0.15
CA ASN A 45 1.37 -6.82 -0.28
C ASN A 45 0.18 -7.76 -0.39
N PHE A 46 0.22 -8.63 -1.40
CA PHE A 46 -0.66 -9.80 -1.45
C PHE A 46 -0.26 -10.80 -0.38
N ILE A 47 -1.27 -11.35 0.29
CA ILE A 47 -1.12 -12.41 1.27
C ILE A 47 -1.89 -13.64 0.76
N THR A 48 -1.22 -14.79 0.82
CA THR A 48 -1.82 -16.07 0.49
C THR A 48 -2.85 -16.46 1.53
N GLY A 49 -4.05 -16.78 1.06
CA GLY A 49 -5.10 -17.36 1.88
C GLY A 49 -5.23 -18.87 1.66
N LEU A 50 -6.37 -19.42 2.06
CA LEU A 50 -6.64 -20.86 1.98
C LEU A 50 -6.90 -21.32 0.54
N HIS A 51 -7.48 -20.44 -0.29
CA HIS A 51 -7.97 -20.79 -1.61
C HIS A 51 -7.15 -20.15 -2.73
N ASN A 52 -6.50 -19.02 -2.47
CA ASN A 52 -5.74 -18.29 -3.49
C ASN A 52 -4.39 -17.76 -2.96
N PRO A 53 -3.29 -17.84 -3.73
CA PRO A 53 -2.02 -17.21 -3.36
C PRO A 53 -2.08 -15.69 -3.19
N ARG A 54 -3.10 -15.02 -3.74
CA ARG A 54 -3.37 -13.57 -3.63
C ARG A 54 -4.79 -13.30 -3.14
N GLU A 55 -5.15 -13.93 -2.02
CA GLU A 55 -6.52 -13.86 -1.48
C GLU A 55 -6.77 -12.58 -0.68
N TYR A 56 -5.76 -12.08 0.02
CA TYR A 56 -5.87 -10.88 0.82
C TYR A 56 -4.83 -9.85 0.38
N ILE A 57 -5.11 -8.58 0.70
CA ILE A 57 -4.16 -7.48 0.57
C ILE A 57 -3.95 -6.90 1.96
N ALA A 58 -2.73 -6.99 2.45
CA ALA A 58 -2.29 -6.26 3.63
C ALA A 58 -1.71 -4.93 3.18
N CYS A 59 -2.20 -3.82 3.72
CA CYS A 59 -1.74 -2.48 3.35
C CYS A 59 -1.71 -1.56 4.56
N GLN A 60 -0.92 -0.49 4.47
CA GLN A 60 -0.97 0.58 5.46
C GLN A 60 -2.32 1.32 5.39
N GLY A 61 -2.75 1.91 6.51
CA GLY A 61 -3.84 2.89 6.47
C GLY A 61 -3.47 4.06 5.55
N PRO A 62 -4.36 4.49 4.62
CA PRO A 62 -4.03 5.49 3.62
C PRO A 62 -3.57 6.80 4.26
N LEU A 63 -2.63 7.47 3.60
CA LEU A 63 -2.24 8.84 3.92
C LEU A 63 -3.06 9.80 3.07
N LYS A 64 -3.11 11.08 3.46
CA LYS A 64 -3.69 12.14 2.62
C LYS A 64 -3.07 12.18 1.21
N THR A 65 -1.80 11.83 1.10
CA THR A 65 -1.05 11.78 -0.17
C THR A 65 -1.29 10.51 -0.98
N THR A 66 -1.88 9.46 -0.39
CA THR A 66 -2.04 8.14 -1.04
C THR A 66 -3.49 7.65 -1.06
N ILE A 67 -4.48 8.50 -0.74
CA ILE A 67 -5.89 8.09 -0.74
C ILE A 67 -6.36 7.70 -2.15
N ASN A 68 -5.91 8.40 -3.19
CA ASN A 68 -6.25 8.08 -4.58
C ASN A 68 -5.64 6.74 -4.99
N ASP A 69 -4.35 6.51 -4.71
CA ASP A 69 -3.67 5.24 -4.92
C ASP A 69 -4.40 4.08 -4.21
N HIS A 70 -4.89 4.32 -2.98
CA HIS A 70 -5.63 3.33 -2.21
C HIS A 70 -6.97 2.96 -2.87
N TRP A 71 -7.74 3.94 -3.36
CA TRP A 71 -8.97 3.68 -4.11
C TRP A 71 -8.72 3.05 -5.47
N GLN A 72 -7.64 3.44 -6.15
CA GLN A 72 -7.20 2.81 -7.39
C GLN A 72 -6.88 1.33 -7.16
N MET A 73 -6.15 1.00 -6.09
CA MET A 73 -5.89 -0.39 -5.69
C MET A 73 -7.19 -1.17 -5.50
N ILE A 74 -8.15 -0.61 -4.75
CA ILE A 74 -9.44 -1.25 -4.47
C ILE A 74 -10.18 -1.54 -5.79
N TRP A 75 -10.20 -0.57 -6.70
CA TRP A 75 -10.85 -0.70 -8.00
C TRP A 75 -10.14 -1.74 -8.89
N GLU A 76 -8.83 -1.62 -9.09
CA GLU A 76 -8.06 -2.51 -9.97
C GLU A 76 -8.06 -3.96 -9.50
N GLN A 77 -8.05 -4.17 -8.17
CA GLN A 77 -8.03 -5.51 -7.58
C GLN A 77 -9.44 -6.07 -7.31
N ASN A 78 -10.50 -5.35 -7.71
CA ASN A 78 -11.90 -5.74 -7.49
C ASN A 78 -12.20 -6.07 -6.01
N VAL A 79 -11.65 -5.28 -5.08
CA VAL A 79 -11.84 -5.48 -3.64
C VAL A 79 -13.30 -5.22 -3.27
N THR A 80 -13.95 -6.22 -2.68
CA THR A 80 -15.37 -6.12 -2.27
C THR A 80 -15.52 -5.78 -0.78
N PHE A 81 -14.54 -6.17 0.05
CA PHE A 81 -14.57 -5.96 1.49
C PHE A 81 -13.30 -5.29 1.97
N ILE A 82 -13.45 -4.25 2.78
CA ILE A 82 -12.35 -3.54 3.43
C ILE A 82 -12.51 -3.76 4.93
N ILE A 83 -11.48 -4.31 5.57
CA ILE A 83 -11.43 -4.53 7.02
C ILE A 83 -10.37 -3.62 7.60
N MET A 84 -10.79 -2.61 8.36
CA MET A 84 -9.89 -1.71 9.08
C MET A 84 -9.71 -2.24 10.51
N LEU A 85 -8.48 -2.58 10.87
CA LEU A 85 -8.14 -3.18 12.17
C LEU A 85 -7.79 -2.15 13.25
N THR A 86 -7.72 -0.87 12.90
CA THR A 86 -7.25 0.23 13.75
C THR A 86 -8.33 1.28 13.95
N ASP A 87 -8.29 1.96 15.09
CA ASP A 87 -9.09 3.16 15.31
C ASP A 87 -8.60 4.33 14.42
N LEU A 88 -9.49 5.30 14.20
CA LEU A 88 -9.21 6.53 13.45
C LEU A 88 -8.13 7.41 14.12
N ILE A 89 -7.86 7.20 15.41
CA ILE A 89 -6.83 7.92 16.16
C ILE A 89 -5.99 6.90 16.89
N GLU A 90 -4.72 6.80 16.55
CA GLU A 90 -3.75 6.05 17.33
C GLU A 90 -2.70 7.00 17.90
N ARG A 91 -2.51 6.97 19.22
CA ARG A 91 -1.50 7.78 19.94
C ARG A 91 -1.57 9.28 19.65
N GLY A 92 -2.78 9.83 19.45
CA GLY A 92 -3.02 11.24 19.15
C GLY A 92 -2.75 11.63 17.69
N THR A 93 -2.34 10.69 16.84
CA THR A 93 -2.20 10.89 15.39
C THR A 93 -3.45 10.39 14.70
N VAL A 94 -4.00 11.21 13.81
CA VAL A 94 -5.20 10.85 13.09
C VAL A 94 -4.84 9.93 11.90
N ASN A 95 -5.35 8.71 11.94
CA ASN A 95 -5.30 7.70 10.88
C ASN A 95 -6.43 7.99 9.87
N ILE A 96 -6.48 9.19 9.27
CA ILE A 96 -7.61 9.54 8.39
C ILE A 96 -7.33 9.20 6.93
N LEU A 97 -8.39 8.66 6.32
CA LEU A 97 -8.99 9.04 5.05
C LEU A 97 -8.64 10.48 4.62
#